data_AF-A0A2Z6P700-F1
#
_entry.id   AF-A0A2Z6P700-F1
#
_cell.length_a   1.000
_cell.length_b   1.000
_cell.length_c   1.000
_cell.angle_alpha   90.00
_cell.angle_beta   90.00
_cell.angle_gamma   90.00
#
_symmetry.space_group_name_H-M   'P 1'
#
loop_
_entity.id
_entity.type
_entity.pdbx_description
1 polymer ?
#
loop_
_entity_poly.entity_id
_entity_poly.type
_entity_poly.pdbx_seq_one_letter_code
_entity_poly.pdbx_strand_id
1 'polypeptide(L)'
;MEIFDNLIQGVDKKENTVLHLAATSDQDWNIFGAALKMMWHFKWFQYTKGLVPEDYTIRTNKSDKTAGELFKQSYSSLIQDGGAWFKETSESCSVVAALFA
;
A
#
# COMPACT_ATOMS: atom_id res chain seq x y z
N MET A 1 23.16 0.69 10.91
CA MET A 1 21.95 -0.17 10.84
C MET A 1 20.92 0.32 11.84
N GLU A 2 21.32 0.57 13.09
CA GLU A 2 20.47 1.09 14.19
C GLU A 2 19.55 2.28 13.84
N ILE A 3 20.00 3.27 13.07
CA ILE A 3 19.16 4.40 12.63
C ILE A 3 17.97 3.93 11.78
N PHE A 4 18.19 2.99 10.87
CA PHE A 4 17.14 2.47 10.00
C PHE A 4 16.13 1.64 10.80
N ASP A 5 16.62 0.81 11.72
CA ASP A 5 15.77 -0.02 12.60
C ASP A 5 14.89 0.85 13.51
N ASN A 6 15.45 1.94 14.03
CA ASN A 6 14.69 2.92 14.82
C ASN A 6 13.63 3.66 13.98
N LEU A 7 13.91 3.91 12.69
CA LEU A 7 12.94 4.56 11.78
C LEU A 7 11.77 3.65 11.44
N ILE A 8 12.02 2.39 11.08
CA ILE A 8 10.97 1.44 10.68
C ILE A 8 10.10 1.01 11.87
N GLN A 9 10.65 1.00 13.09
CA GLN A 9 9.92 0.71 14.34
C GLN A 9 9.33 1.97 14.99
N GLY A 10 9.67 3.15 14.48
CA GLY A 10 9.15 4.42 14.97
C GLY A 10 7.66 4.58 14.72
N VAL A 11 7.04 5.44 15.53
CA VAL A 11 5.65 5.85 15.37
C VAL A 11 5.51 7.37 15.41
N ASP A 12 4.51 7.89 14.69
CA ASP A 12 4.17 9.31 14.76
C ASP A 12 3.31 9.64 16.01
N LYS A 13 2.89 10.91 16.15
CA LYS A 13 2.05 11.37 17.26
C LYS A 13 0.66 10.72 17.33
N LYS A 14 0.22 10.10 16.24
CA LYS A 14 -1.05 9.37 16.10
C LYS A 14 -0.85 7.85 16.21
N GLU A 15 0.34 7.39 16.59
CA GLU A 15 0.74 5.98 16.64
C GLU A 15 0.70 5.29 15.27
N ASN A 16 0.80 6.05 14.18
CA ASN A 16 1.01 5.46 12.87
C ASN A 16 2.44 4.94 12.78
N THR A 17 2.58 3.65 12.53
CA THR A 17 3.85 3.05 12.09
C THR A 17 4.15 3.45 10.64
N VAL A 18 5.37 3.18 10.17
CA VAL A 18 5.71 3.35 8.75
C VAL A 18 4.75 2.60 7.81
N LEU A 19 4.19 1.46 8.25
CA LEU A 19 3.22 0.70 7.47
C LEU A 19 1.87 1.41 7.37
N HIS A 20 1.42 2.10 8.43
CA HIS A 20 0.22 2.94 8.36
C HIS A 20 0.43 4.13 7.41
N LEU A 21 1.61 4.74 7.44
CA LEU A 21 1.94 5.85 6.55
C LEU A 21 1.97 5.39 5.08
N ALA A 22 2.55 4.22 4.80
CA ALA A 22 2.53 3.61 3.47
C ALA A 22 1.10 3.28 3.00
N ALA A 23 0.18 2.99 3.93
CA ALA A 23 -1.21 2.69 3.63
C ALA A 23 -2.06 3.91 3.23
N THR A 24 -1.64 5.11 3.64
CA THR A 24 -2.40 6.34 3.41
C THR A 24 -1.66 7.35 2.54
N SER A 25 -0.46 7.01 2.07
CA SER A 25 0.37 7.91 1.27
C SER A 25 -0.26 8.11 -0.10
N ASP A 26 -0.94 9.24 -0.29
CA ASP A 26 -1.35 9.66 -1.62
C ASP A 26 -0.21 10.47 -2.23
N GLN A 27 0.41 9.91 -3.26
CA GLN A 27 1.39 10.63 -4.05
C GLN A 27 0.69 11.01 -5.34
N ASP A 28 0.50 12.31 -5.59
CA ASP A 28 -0.20 12.88 -6.75
C ASP A 28 0.54 12.60 -8.05
N TRP A 29 0.64 11.33 -8.44
CA TRP A 29 1.28 10.91 -9.67
C TRP A 29 0.25 11.00 -10.80
N ASN A 30 -0.17 12.23 -11.13
CA ASN A 30 -1.20 12.54 -12.14
C ASN A 30 -0.88 12.00 -13.55
N ILE A 31 0.31 11.45 -13.77
CA ILE A 31 0.80 10.94 -15.05
C ILE A 31 0.40 9.46 -15.25
N PHE A 32 0.12 8.70 -14.19
CA PHE A 32 -0.17 7.27 -14.30
C PHE A 32 -1.68 6.98 -14.20
N GLY A 33 -2.21 6.13 -15.09
CA GLY A 33 -3.61 5.70 -15.05
C GLY A 33 -3.95 4.97 -13.74
N ALA A 34 -5.25 4.89 -13.41
CA ALA A 34 -5.74 4.36 -12.12
C ALA A 34 -5.16 2.99 -11.75
N ALA A 35 -5.06 2.06 -12.71
CA ALA A 35 -4.49 0.74 -12.48
C ALA A 35 -2.99 0.77 -12.11
N LEU A 36 -2.20 1.63 -12.77
CA LEU A 36 -0.77 1.75 -12.50
C LEU A 36 -0.51 2.46 -11.17
N LYS A 37 -1.33 3.46 -10.82
CA LYS A 37 -1.36 4.03 -9.46
C LYS A 37 -1.64 2.94 -8.42
N MET A 38 -2.69 2.14 -8.63
CA MET A 38 -3.04 1.06 -7.70
C MET A 38 -1.92 0.03 -7.55
N MET A 39 -1.29 -0.37 -8.66
CA MET A 39 -0.15 -1.30 -8.63
C MET A 39 1.02 -0.74 -7.81
N TRP A 40 1.33 0.54 -7.99
CA TRP A 40 2.42 1.18 -7.27
C TRP A 40 2.13 1.21 -5.77
N HIS A 41 0.95 1.68 -5.36
CA HIS A 41 0.57 1.71 -3.94
C HIS A 41 0.58 0.31 -3.32
N PHE A 42 0.11 -0.71 -4.06
CA PHE A 42 0.16 -2.10 -3.60
C PHE A 42 1.59 -2.62 -3.42
N LYS A 43 2.46 -2.44 -4.43
CA LYS A 43 3.87 -2.88 -4.35
C LYS A 43 4.62 -2.15 -3.24
N TRP A 44 4.40 -0.84 -3.10
CA TRP A 44 4.98 -0.04 -2.01
C TRP A 44 4.55 -0.57 -0.65
N PHE A 45 3.25 -0.81 -0.45
CA PHE A 45 2.74 -1.34 0.80
C PHE A 45 3.32 -2.72 1.15
N GLN A 46 3.43 -3.63 0.18
CA GLN A 46 4.05 -4.95 0.39
C GLN A 46 5.54 -4.84 0.72
N TYR A 47 6.27 -3.96 0.03
CA TYR A 47 7.67 -3.70 0.34
C TYR A 47 7.84 -3.18 1.77
N THR A 48 7.07 -2.16 2.17
CA THR A 48 7.10 -1.63 3.54
C THR A 48 6.72 -2.70 4.57
N LYS A 49 5.74 -3.55 4.25
CA LYS A 49 5.34 -4.68 5.11
C LYS A 49 6.50 -5.67 5.35
N GLY A 50 7.33 -5.91 4.35
CA GLY A 50 8.50 -6.79 4.46
C GLY A 50 9.67 -6.18 5.23
N LEU A 51 9.67 -4.86 5.47
CA LEU A 51 10.70 -4.20 6.26
C LEU A 51 10.41 -4.22 7.77
N VAL A 52 9.14 -4.25 8.16
CA VAL A 52 8.74 -4.16 9.57
C VAL A 52 8.56 -5.55 10.20
N PRO A 53 8.68 -5.66 11.53
CA PRO A 53 8.30 -6.87 12.26
C PRO A 53 6.85 -7.29 12.02
N GLU A 54 6.54 -8.59 12.11
CA GLU A 54 5.23 -9.15 11.74
C GLU A 54 4.07 -8.60 12.59
N ASP A 55 4.31 -8.31 13.86
CA ASP A 55 3.34 -7.73 14.79
C ASP A 55 2.88 -6.32 14.39
N TYR A 56 3.66 -5.60 13.57
CA TYR A 56 3.27 -4.28 13.05
C TYR A 56 2.12 -4.35 12.04
N THR A 57 1.83 -5.55 11.51
CA THR A 57 0.71 -5.77 10.58
C THR A 57 -0.64 -5.77 11.28
N ILE A 58 -0.67 -6.11 12.57
CA ILE A 58 -1.88 -6.16 13.41
C ILE A 58 -1.96 -5.00 14.42
N ARG A 59 -0.86 -4.27 14.62
CA ARG A 59 -0.82 -3.08 15.47
C ARG A 59 -1.78 -2.02 14.93
N THR A 60 -2.54 -1.40 15.83
CA THR A 60 -3.44 -0.30 15.50
C THR A 60 -2.82 1.06 15.83
N ASN A 61 -3.29 2.10 15.14
CA ASN A 61 -3.03 3.49 15.49
C ASN A 61 -4.04 4.00 16.55
N LYS A 62 -3.95 5.29 16.93
CA LYS A 62 -4.87 5.92 17.90
C LYS A 62 -6.35 5.95 17.48
N SER A 63 -6.67 5.61 16.23
CA SER A 63 -8.04 5.49 15.74
C SER A 63 -8.53 4.04 15.72
N ASP A 64 -7.82 3.12 16.38
CA ASP A 64 -8.09 1.68 16.39
C ASP A 64 -8.14 1.07 14.98
N LYS A 65 -7.29 1.55 14.08
CA LYS A 65 -7.15 1.04 12.72
C LYS A 65 -5.79 0.42 12.49
N THR A 66 -5.78 -0.75 11.87
CA THR A 66 -4.57 -1.36 11.31
C THR A 66 -4.18 -0.71 9.99
N ALA A 67 -2.91 -0.84 9.61
CA ALA A 67 -2.44 -0.37 8.32
C ALA A 67 -3.19 -1.03 7.14
N GLY A 68 -3.56 -2.31 7.26
CA GLY A 68 -4.33 -3.01 6.22
C GLY A 68 -5.75 -2.48 6.04
N GLU A 69 -6.41 -2.08 7.13
CA GLU A 69 -7.72 -1.43 7.06
C GLU A 69 -7.62 -0.04 6.42
N LEU A 70 -6.61 0.75 6.81
CA LEU A 70 -6.37 2.05 6.22
C LEU A 70 -6.09 1.94 4.71
N PHE A 71 -5.30 0.96 4.28
CA PHE A 71 -4.99 0.77 2.86
C PHE A 71 -6.27 0.52 2.04
N LYS A 72 -7.15 -0.36 2.53
CA LYS A 72 -8.43 -0.65 1.87
C LYS A 72 -9.34 0.59 1.84
N GLN A 73 -9.33 1.39 2.90
CA GLN A 73 -10.13 2.61 2.97
C GLN A 73 -9.61 3.68 2.00
N SER A 74 -8.31 3.97 2.06
CA SER A 74 -7.64 5.01 1.26
C SER A 74 -7.71 4.75 -0.23
N TYR A 75 -7.63 3.49 -0.66
CA TYR A 75 -7.59 3.14 -2.09
C TYR A 75 -8.84 2.40 -2.57
N SER A 76 -9.96 2.50 -1.85
CA SER A 76 -11.21 1.79 -2.18
C SER A 76 -11.68 2.02 -3.63
N SER A 77 -11.65 3.26 -4.11
CA SER A 77 -11.99 3.62 -5.50
C SER A 77 -11.00 3.03 -6.51
N LEU A 78 -9.70 3.14 -6.25
CA LEU A 78 -8.65 2.57 -7.08
C LEU A 78 -8.68 1.04 -7.12
N ILE A 79 -9.10 0.37 -6.04
CA ILE A 79 -9.30 -1.08 -5.99
C ILE A 79 -10.47 -1.48 -6.88
N GLN A 80 -11.57 -0.71 -6.85
CA GLN A 80 -12.73 -0.97 -7.69
C GLN A 80 -12.40 -0.77 -9.18
N ASP A 81 -11.86 0.40 -9.52
CA ASP A 81 -11.53 0.78 -10.90
C ASP A 81 -10.37 -0.07 -11.44
N GLY A 82 -9.34 -0.29 -10.61
CA GLY A 82 -8.20 -1.11 -10.91
C GLY A 82 -8.57 -2.59 -11.06
N GLY A 83 -9.44 -3.14 -10.20
CA GLY A 83 -9.87 -4.53 -10.26
C GLY A 83 -10.66 -4.86 -11.53
N ALA A 84 -11.54 -3.95 -11.96
CA ALA A 84 -12.25 -4.07 -13.24
C ALA A 84 -11.26 -4.03 -14.42
N TRP A 85 -10.35 -3.05 -14.42
CA TRP A 85 -9.31 -2.93 -15.45
C TRP A 85 -8.39 -4.15 -15.50
N PHE A 86 -8.03 -4.71 -14.33
CA PHE A 86 -7.15 -5.87 -14.23
C PHE A 86 -7.79 -7.10 -14.86
N LYS A 87 -9.08 -7.30 -14.60
CA LYS A 87 -9.84 -8.43 -15.16
C LYS A 87 -9.90 -8.35 -16.69
N GLU A 88 -10.27 -7.19 -17.24
CA GLU A 88 -10.36 -7.01 -18.71
C GLU A 88 -8.99 -7.02 -19.41
N THR A 89 -7.95 -6.50 -18.76
CA THR A 89 -6.64 -6.34 -19.42
C THR A 89 -5.75 -7.58 -19.29
N SER A 90 -5.85 -8.34 -18.20
CA SER A 90 -5.12 -9.62 -18.07
C SER A 90 -5.60 -10.69 -19.04
N GLU A 91 -6.87 -10.65 -19.44
CA GLU A 91 -7.46 -11.54 -20.46
C GLU A 91 -7.00 -11.19 -21.88
N SER A 92 -6.50 -9.97 -22.13
CA SER A 92 -6.16 -9.47 -23.47
C SER A 92 -4.67 -9.27 -23.74
N CYS A 93 -3.78 -9.20 -22.72
CA CYS A 93 -2.35 -8.96 -22.94
C CYS A 93 -1.43 -9.61 -21.88
N SER A 94 -0.52 -10.49 -22.31
CA SER A 94 0.43 -11.20 -21.44
C SER A 94 1.47 -10.30 -20.78
N VAL A 95 1.85 -9.19 -21.41
CA VAL A 95 2.78 -8.20 -20.84
C VAL A 95 2.16 -7.48 -19.65
N VAL A 96 0.85 -7.17 -19.74
CA VAL A 96 0.12 -6.60 -18.61
C VAL A 96 -0.03 -7.65 -17.52
N ALA A 97 -0.35 -8.90 -17.83
CA ALA A 97 -0.37 -9.94 -16.80
C ALA A 97 0.97 -10.09 -16.06
N ALA A 98 2.10 -10.09 -16.79
CA ALA A 98 3.44 -10.23 -16.20
C ALA A 98 3.88 -9.03 -15.35
N LEU A 99 3.43 -7.81 -15.66
CA LEU A 99 3.79 -6.61 -14.88
C LEU A 99 3.16 -6.62 -13.46
N PHE A 100 2.04 -7.30 -13.32
CA PHE A 100 1.24 -7.32 -12.09
C PHE A 100 1.22 -8.68 -11.35
N ALA A 101 1.86 -9.73 -11.89
CA ALA A 101 2.17 -10.98 -11.18
C ALA A 101 3.39 -10.80 -10.26
#